data_AF-A0A1G3A0I9-F1
#
_entry.id   AF-A0A1G3A0I9-F1
#
_cell.length_a   1.000
_cell.length_b   1.000
_cell.length_c   1.000
_cell.angle_alpha   90.00
_cell.angle_beta   90.00
_cell.angle_gamma   90.00
#
_symmetry.space_group_name_H-M   'P 1'
#
loop_
_entity.id
_entity.type
_entity.pdbx_description
1 polymer ?
#
loop_
_entity_poly.entity_id
_entity_poly.type
_entity_poly.pdbx_seq_one_letter_code
_entity_poly.pdbx_strand_id
1 'polypeptide(L)'
;MERQVERFIESLSDLDLLEYTRTKTHLPEALEFAKIELTDRHLSADRLADLEKHLQEQERARQEQTQAKAAEPLIWEWRLAVFLCGLYFGIPLLLFFPTWRNFRNEGQDRKYSQMWHYALAGFCTQLVLVLLRIPPWSWLVGLF
;
A
#
# COMPACT_ATOMS: atom_id res chain seq x y z
N MET A 1 15.84 -11.46 27.85
CA MET A 1 16.07 -10.47 26.79
C MET A 1 17.43 -10.69 26.13
N GLU A 2 17.50 -10.64 24.79
CA GLU A 2 18.78 -10.70 24.08
C GLU A 2 19.51 -9.35 24.27
N ARG A 3 20.76 -9.37 24.74
CA ARG A 3 21.61 -8.17 24.96
C ARG A 3 21.73 -7.22 23.76
N GLN A 4 21.29 -7.66 22.58
CA GLN A 4 21.24 -6.85 21.36
C GLN A 4 20.06 -5.87 21.36
N VAL A 5 18.90 -6.26 21.92
CA VAL A 5 17.69 -5.42 21.96
C VAL A 5 17.86 -4.26 22.93
N GLU A 6 18.46 -4.50 24.09
CA GLU A 6 18.75 -3.45 25.08
C GLU A 6 19.69 -2.39 24.50
N ARG A 7 20.82 -2.81 23.91
CA ARG A 7 21.75 -1.88 23.23
C ARG A 7 21.09 -1.10 22.11
N PHE A 8 20.18 -1.76 21.37
CA PHE A 8 19.43 -1.08 20.32
C PHE A 8 18.57 0.04 20.93
N ILE A 9 17.79 -0.26 21.97
CA ILE A 9 16.92 0.71 22.64
C ILE A 9 17.74 1.87 23.26
N GLU A 10 18.88 1.57 23.89
CA GLU A 10 19.79 2.59 24.43
C GLU A 10 20.31 3.54 23.33
N SER A 11 20.56 3.02 22.13
CA SER A 11 21.04 3.80 20.99
C SER A 11 19.96 4.62 20.27
N LEU A 12 18.68 4.45 20.63
CA LEU A 12 17.60 5.23 20.03
C LEU A 12 17.65 6.69 20.44
N SER A 13 17.29 7.59 19.51
CA SER A 13 17.04 8.99 19.84
C SER A 13 15.81 9.14 20.74
N ASP A 14 15.67 10.27 21.45
CA ASP A 14 14.51 10.51 22.32
C ASP A 14 13.18 10.44 21.55
N LEU A 15 13.19 10.84 20.27
CA LEU A 15 12.03 10.77 19.38
C LEU A 15 11.72 9.33 18.98
N ASP A 16 12.73 8.57 18.56
CA ASP A 16 12.56 7.17 18.13
C ASP A 16 12.18 6.27 19.30
N LEU A 17 12.71 6.54 20.50
CA LEU A 17 12.36 5.83 21.72
C LEU A 17 10.88 6.08 22.09
N LEU A 18 10.40 7.32 21.91
CA LEU A 18 9.01 7.67 22.16
C LEU A 18 8.07 7.05 21.09
N GLU A 19 8.48 6.97 19.82
CA GLU A 19 7.77 6.21 18.77
C GLU A 19 7.73 4.70 19.10
N TYR A 20 8.86 4.14 19.54
CA TYR A 20 8.99 2.73 19.89
C TYR A 20 8.05 2.31 21.02
N THR A 21 7.94 3.14 22.06
CA THR A 21 7.04 2.86 23.20
C THR A 21 5.55 2.96 22.86
N ARG A 22 5.17 3.74 21.83
CA ARG A 22 3.77 3.85 21.36
C ARG A 22 3.35 2.72 20.44
N THR A 23 4.30 2.07 19.76
CA THR A 23 4.00 1.04 18.77
C THR A 23 3.68 -0.30 19.46
N LYS A 24 2.45 -0.81 19.28
CA LYS A 24 1.97 -2.04 19.94
C LYS A 24 2.46 -3.35 19.32
N THR A 25 3.28 -3.30 18.28
CA THR A 25 3.76 -4.49 17.56
C THR A 25 5.01 -5.11 18.17
N HIS A 26 5.65 -4.45 19.14
CA HIS A 26 6.89 -4.93 19.75
C HIS A 26 6.65 -5.92 20.89
N LEU A 27 7.69 -6.70 21.21
CA LEU A 27 7.68 -7.62 22.34
C LEU A 27 7.43 -6.86 23.66
N PRO A 28 6.60 -7.39 24.57
CA PRO A 28 6.23 -6.71 25.80
C PRO A 28 7.46 -6.40 26.68
N GLU A 29 8.42 -7.32 26.77
CA GLU A 29 9.67 -7.13 27.51
C GLU A 29 10.49 -5.93 26.99
N ALA A 30 10.55 -5.76 25.66
CA ALA A 30 11.27 -4.65 25.04
C ALA A 30 10.57 -3.31 25.26
N LEU A 31 9.23 -3.31 25.30
CA LEU A 31 8.43 -2.12 25.62
C LEU A 31 8.62 -1.68 27.08
N GLU A 32 8.72 -2.63 28.01
CA GLU A 32 9.02 -2.32 29.41
C GLU A 32 10.41 -1.69 29.55
N PHE A 33 11.43 -2.26 28.91
CA PHE A 33 12.77 -1.69 28.91
C PHE A 33 12.79 -0.28 28.30
N ALA A 34 12.13 -0.07 27.16
CA ALA A 34 12.06 1.25 26.53
C ALA A 34 11.36 2.30 27.41
N LYS A 35 10.34 1.91 28.20
CA LYS A 35 9.69 2.82 29.16
C LYS A 35 10.61 3.17 30.33
N ILE A 36 11.38 2.21 30.82
CA ILE A 36 12.37 2.42 31.87
C ILE A 36 13.44 3.39 31.38
N GLU A 37 14.01 3.14 30.20
CA GLU A 37 15.00 4.00 29.55
C GLU A 37 14.47 5.43 29.34
N LEU A 38 13.23 5.58 28.88
CA LEU A 38 12.62 6.90 28.68
C LEU A 38 12.43 7.67 29.99
N THR A 39 12.14 6.95 31.08
CA THR A 39 12.06 7.52 32.43
C THR A 39 13.45 7.90 32.95
N ASP A 40 14.46 7.08 32.69
CA ASP A 40 15.85 7.30 33.11
C ASP A 40 16.50 8.51 32.40
N ARG A 41 16.02 8.86 31.21
CA ARG A 41 16.43 10.08 30.49
C ARG A 41 15.88 11.38 31.10
N HIS A 42 15.02 11.31 32.12
CA HIS A 42 14.50 12.46 32.87
C HIS A 42 14.02 13.62 31.97
N LEU A 43 13.31 13.30 30.89
CA LEU A 43 12.80 14.30 29.96
C LEU A 43 11.81 15.22 30.67
N SER A 44 11.98 16.54 30.52
CA SER A 44 11.02 17.50 31.05
C SER A 44 9.67 17.40 30.33
N ALA A 45 8.58 17.76 31.02
CA ALA A 45 7.23 17.72 30.46
C ALA A 45 7.11 18.55 29.17
N ASP A 46 7.77 19.71 29.11
CA ASP A 46 7.79 20.57 27.92
C ASP A 46 8.47 19.88 26.73
N ARG A 47 9.60 19.20 26.98
CA ARG A 47 10.35 18.50 25.94
C ARG A 47 9.59 17.29 25.40
N LEU A 48 8.87 16.58 26.28
CA LEU A 48 7.97 15.50 25.88
C LEU A 48 6.85 16.02 24.99
N ALA A 49 6.22 17.15 25.33
CA ALA A 49 5.16 17.75 24.53
C ALA A 49 5.66 18.16 23.13
N ASP A 50 6.88 18.67 23.01
CA ASP A 50 7.48 19.01 21.72
C ASP A 50 7.80 17.77 20.87
N LEU A 51 8.36 16.72 21.49
CA LEU A 51 8.58 15.44 20.82
C LEU A 51 7.27 14.81 20.33
N GLU A 52 6.19 14.90 21.13
CA GLU A 52 4.87 14.42 20.73
C GLU A 52 4.31 15.21 19.54
N LYS A 53 4.49 16.53 19.49
CA LYS A 53 4.10 17.32 18.32
C LYS A 53 4.87 16.90 17.07
N HIS A 54 6.19 16.71 17.19
CA HIS A 54 7.01 16.24 16.06
C HIS A 54 6.54 14.88 15.53
N LEU A 55 6.21 13.94 16.42
CA LEU A 55 5.65 12.65 16.00
C LEU A 55 4.29 12.79 15.31
N GLN A 56 3.41 13.62 15.84
CA GLN A 56 2.10 13.87 15.21
C GLN A 56 2.24 14.49 13.81
N GLU A 57 3.18 15.42 13.63
CA GLU A 57 3.47 16.00 12.32
C GLU A 57 4.02 14.96 11.34
N GLN A 58 4.94 14.11 11.78
CA GLN A 58 5.45 13.01 10.96
C GLN A 58 4.36 11.99 10.60
N GLU A 59 3.50 11.61 11.55
CA GLU A 59 2.38 10.72 11.30
C GLU A 59 1.40 11.33 10.29
N ARG A 60 1.08 12.61 10.41
CA ARG A 60 0.25 13.32 9.42
C ARG A 60 0.90 13.32 8.04
N ALA A 61 2.19 13.64 7.95
CA ALA A 61 2.91 13.61 6.68
C ALA A 61 2.93 12.20 6.06
N ARG A 62 3.15 11.15 6.87
CA ARG A 62 3.07 9.75 6.41
C ARG A 62 1.66 9.39 5.94
N GLN A 63 0.63 9.82 6.66
CA GLN A 63 -0.77 9.60 6.29
C GLN A 63 -1.12 10.33 4.99
N GLU A 64 -0.72 11.58 4.82
CA GLU A 64 -0.91 12.36 3.60
C GLU A 64 -0.22 11.70 2.40
N GLN A 65 1.02 11.22 2.56
CA GLN A 65 1.72 10.48 1.51
C GLN A 65 1.00 9.17 1.15
N THR A 66 0.48 8.46 2.16
CA THR A 66 -0.29 7.22 1.95
C THR A 66 -1.60 7.51 1.22
N GLN A 67 -2.31 8.57 1.62
CA GLN A 67 -3.52 9.03 0.96
C GLN A 67 -3.27 9.51 -0.47
N ALA A 68 -2.17 10.23 -0.71
CA ALA A 68 -1.76 10.67 -2.05
C ALA A 68 -1.54 9.45 -2.97
N LYS A 69 -0.80 8.44 -2.49
CA LYS A 69 -0.59 7.19 -3.23
C LYS A 69 -1.89 6.40 -3.46
N ALA A 70 -2.83 6.45 -2.53
CA ALA A 70 -4.15 5.82 -2.66
C ALA A 70 -5.08 6.58 -3.64
N ALA A 71 -4.93 7.89 -3.74
CA ALA A 71 -5.71 8.74 -4.64
C ALA A 71 -5.25 8.64 -6.10
N GLU A 72 -4.01 8.21 -6.34
CA GLU A 72 -3.46 8.07 -7.68
C GLU A 72 -4.26 7.09 -8.53
N PRO A 73 -4.63 7.49 -9.77
CA PRO A 73 -5.24 6.57 -10.71
C PRO A 73 -4.27 5.46 -11.13
N LEU A 74 -4.83 4.34 -11.60
CA LEU A 74 -4.06 3.31 -12.30
C LEU A 74 -3.43 3.94 -13.56
N ILE A 75 -2.14 3.69 -13.77
CA ILE A 75 -1.39 4.19 -14.93
C ILE A 75 -2.02 3.66 -16.22
N TRP A 76 -1.98 4.45 -17.29
CA TRP A 76 -2.61 4.14 -18.57
C TRP A 76 -2.23 2.75 -19.12
N GLU A 77 -0.94 2.40 -19.06
CA GLU A 77 -0.41 1.11 -19.51
C GLU A 77 -1.08 -0.07 -18.80
N TRP A 78 -1.26 0.05 -17.48
CA TRP A 78 -1.93 -0.97 -16.67
C TRP A 78 -3.42 -1.07 -17.00
N ARG A 79 -4.09 0.04 -17.29
CA ARG A 79 -5.49 0.02 -17.75
C ARG A 79 -5.61 -0.75 -19.06
N LEU A 80 -4.73 -0.48 -20.02
CA LEU A 80 -4.73 -1.13 -21.32
C LEU A 80 -4.42 -2.63 -21.20
N ALA A 81 -3.40 -2.97 -20.41
CA ALA A 81 -3.01 -4.36 -20.17
C ALA A 81 -4.15 -5.17 -19.53
N VAL A 82 -4.79 -4.64 -18.48
CA VAL A 82 -5.90 -5.31 -17.79
C VAL A 82 -7.13 -5.44 -18.70
N PHE A 83 -7.42 -4.44 -19.52
CA PHE A 83 -8.48 -4.51 -20.53
C PHE A 83 -8.24 -5.64 -21.54
N LEU A 84 -7.04 -5.70 -22.12
CA LEU A 84 -6.67 -6.77 -23.07
C LEU A 84 -6.74 -8.15 -22.41
N CYS A 85 -6.28 -8.27 -21.15
CA CYS A 85 -6.40 -9.52 -20.40
C CYS A 85 -7.85 -9.97 -20.22
N GLY A 86 -8.77 -9.04 -19.97
CA GLY A 86 -10.21 -9.31 -19.93
C GLY A 86 -10.78 -9.76 -21.28
N LEU A 87 -10.32 -9.13 -22.37
CA LEU A 87 -10.73 -9.45 -23.74
C LEU A 87 -10.35 -10.89 -24.15
N TYR A 88 -9.16 -11.35 -23.78
CA TYR A 88 -8.64 -12.68 -24.17
C TYR A 88 -8.98 -13.82 -23.20
N PHE A 89 -10.16 -13.82 -22.57
CA PHE A 89 -10.66 -14.92 -21.73
C PHE A 89 -9.78 -15.26 -20.50
N GLY A 90 -9.22 -14.25 -19.82
CA GLY A 90 -8.88 -14.37 -18.40
C GLY A 90 -7.65 -15.19 -17.99
N ILE A 91 -7.06 -16.02 -18.86
CA ILE A 91 -5.77 -16.69 -18.59
C ILE A 91 -4.66 -15.66 -18.26
N PRO A 92 -4.58 -14.50 -18.95
CA PRO A 92 -3.62 -13.45 -18.60
C PRO A 92 -3.94 -12.72 -17.27
N LEU A 93 -5.19 -12.74 -16.80
CA LEU A 93 -5.63 -12.04 -15.58
C LEU A 93 -5.05 -12.68 -14.31
N LEU A 94 -4.69 -13.96 -14.34
CA LEU A 94 -3.99 -14.64 -13.24
C LEU A 94 -2.63 -14.01 -12.94
N LEU A 95 -1.95 -13.45 -13.95
CA LEU A 95 -0.67 -12.75 -13.76
C LEU A 95 -0.83 -11.45 -12.98
N PHE A 96 -2.02 -10.84 -13.03
CA PHE A 96 -2.34 -9.61 -12.31
C PHE A 96 -2.86 -9.86 -10.90
N PHE A 97 -3.20 -11.10 -10.53
CA PHE A 97 -3.68 -11.47 -9.20
C PHE A 97 -2.76 -11.05 -8.03
N PRO A 98 -1.43 -11.23 -8.07
CA PRO A 98 -0.56 -10.76 -6.98
C PRO A 98 -0.60 -9.24 -6.82
N THR A 99 -0.56 -8.50 -7.94
CA THR A 99 -0.65 -7.03 -7.94
C THR A 99 -2.01 -6.56 -7.41
N TRP A 100 -3.07 -7.29 -7.77
CA TRP A 100 -4.42 -7.06 -7.29
C TRP A 100 -4.52 -7.17 -5.76
N ARG A 101 -3.90 -8.21 -5.21
CA ARG A 101 -3.86 -8.45 -3.76
C ARG A 101 -3.05 -7.37 -3.04
N ASN A 102 -1.93 -6.94 -3.62
CA ASN A 102 -1.12 -5.86 -3.04
C ASN A 102 -1.89 -4.54 -2.98
N PHE A 103 -2.58 -4.13 -4.04
CA PHE A 103 -3.39 -2.91 -4.02
C PHE A 103 -4.50 -2.94 -2.96
N ARG A 104 -5.10 -4.11 -2.73
CA ARG A 104 -6.09 -4.28 -1.65
C ARG A 104 -5.45 -4.18 -0.26
N ASN A 105 -4.28 -4.78 -0.07
CA ASN A 105 -3.56 -4.75 1.20
C ASN A 105 -3.00 -3.35 1.52
N GLU A 106 -2.63 -2.57 0.50
CA GLU A 106 -2.11 -1.21 0.61
C GLU A 106 -3.22 -0.14 0.71
N GLY A 107 -4.50 -0.53 0.74
CA GLY A 107 -5.63 0.40 0.82
C GLY A 107 -5.83 1.26 -0.45
N GLN A 108 -5.27 0.84 -1.59
CA GLN A 108 -5.40 1.52 -2.87
C GLN A 108 -6.70 1.12 -3.58
N ASP A 109 -7.84 1.28 -2.88
CA ASP A 109 -9.15 0.81 -3.31
C ASP A 109 -9.58 1.37 -4.68
N ARG A 110 -9.13 2.59 -5.00
CA ARG A 110 -9.38 3.22 -6.29
C ARG A 110 -8.71 2.47 -7.44
N LYS A 111 -7.46 2.04 -7.28
CA LYS A 111 -6.72 1.27 -8.29
C LYS A 111 -7.28 -0.15 -8.41
N TYR A 112 -7.61 -0.77 -7.28
CA TYR A 112 -8.32 -2.06 -7.22
C TYR A 112 -9.64 -2.03 -8.01
N SER A 113 -10.47 -1.01 -7.76
CA SER A 113 -11.74 -0.82 -8.44
C SER A 113 -11.53 -0.59 -9.94
N GLN A 114 -10.57 0.25 -10.33
CA GLN A 114 -10.26 0.50 -11.74
C GLN A 114 -9.84 -0.77 -12.48
N MET A 115 -8.97 -1.62 -11.89
CA MET A 115 -8.60 -2.90 -12.49
C MET A 115 -9.84 -3.77 -12.76
N TRP A 116 -10.79 -3.85 -11.82
CA TRP A 116 -12.04 -4.59 -12.01
C TRP A 116 -12.88 -4.04 -13.16
N HIS A 117 -13.05 -2.73 -13.22
CA HIS A 117 -13.85 -2.09 -14.27
C HIS A 117 -13.24 -2.34 -15.66
N TYR A 118 -11.91 -2.20 -15.82
CA TYR A 118 -11.26 -2.43 -17.11
C TYR A 118 -11.25 -3.91 -17.51
N ALA A 119 -11.02 -4.82 -16.55
CA ALA A 119 -11.08 -6.26 -16.82
C ALA A 119 -12.49 -6.69 -17.27
N LEU A 120 -13.53 -6.21 -16.57
CA LEU A 120 -14.91 -6.50 -16.90
C LEU A 120 -15.32 -5.85 -18.24
N ALA A 121 -14.87 -4.62 -18.50
CA ALA A 121 -15.11 -3.96 -19.78
C ALA A 121 -14.53 -4.78 -20.94
N GLY A 122 -13.27 -5.24 -20.83
CA GLY A 122 -12.65 -6.09 -21.85
C GLY A 122 -13.41 -7.40 -22.07
N PHE A 123 -13.83 -8.05 -20.97
CA PHE A 123 -14.63 -9.27 -21.03
C PHE A 123 -16.00 -9.05 -21.70
N CYS A 124 -16.70 -7.97 -21.35
CA CYS A 124 -17.97 -7.60 -21.98
C CYS A 124 -17.80 -7.27 -23.46
N THR A 125 -16.72 -6.58 -23.84
CA THR A 125 -16.38 -6.31 -25.24
C THR A 125 -16.22 -7.62 -26.01
N GLN A 126 -15.54 -8.61 -25.44
CA GLN A 126 -15.39 -9.92 -26.08
C GLN A 126 -16.74 -10.59 -26.32
N LEU A 127 -17.64 -10.59 -25.33
CA LEU A 127 -18.98 -11.15 -25.47
C LEU A 127 -19.78 -10.47 -26.59
N VAL A 128 -19.73 -9.13 -26.66
CA VAL A 128 -20.38 -8.36 -27.72
C VAL A 128 -19.83 -8.72 -29.10
N LEU A 129 -18.51 -8.87 -29.24
CA LEU A 129 -17.86 -9.24 -30.50
C LEU A 129 -18.23 -10.66 -30.95
N VAL A 130 -18.30 -11.60 -30.01
CA VAL A 130 -18.76 -12.97 -30.27
C VAL A 130 -20.24 -12.97 -30.70
N LEU A 131 -21.10 -12.20 -30.03
CA LEU A 131 -22.52 -12.08 -30.37
C LEU A 131 -22.76 -11.44 -31.73
N LEU A 132 -21.98 -10.41 -32.08
CA LEU A 132 -22.00 -9.78 -33.41
C LEU A 132 -21.40 -10.67 -34.50
N ARG A 133 -20.86 -11.84 -34.13
CA ARG A 133 -20.27 -12.83 -35.05
C ARG A 133 -19.16 -12.22 -35.91
N ILE A 134 -18.49 -11.19 -35.41
CA ILE A 134 -17.38 -10.51 -36.08
C ILE A 134 -16.16 -11.43 -35.89
N PRO A 135 -15.69 -12.11 -36.95
CA PRO A 135 -14.53 -12.97 -36.82
C PRO A 135 -13.31 -12.09 -36.50
N PRO A 136 -12.40 -12.54 -35.61
CA PRO A 136 -11.22 -11.76 -35.19
C PRO A 136 -10.33 -11.37 -36.38
N TRP A 137 -10.39 -12.12 -37.49
CA TRP A 137 -9.70 -11.85 -38.75
C TRP A 137 -10.17 -10.58 -39.48
N SER A 138 -11.41 -10.13 -39.25
CA SER A 138 -11.94 -8.92 -39.88
C SER A 138 -11.33 -7.62 -39.33
N TRP A 139 -10.74 -7.64 -38.13
CA TRP A 139 -10.08 -6.47 -37.55
C TRP A 139 -8.73 -6.17 -38.22
N LEU A 140 -8.04 -7.20 -38.71
CA LEU A 140 -6.78 -7.05 -39.44
C LEU A 140 -6.99 -6.47 -40.84
N VAL A 141 -8.14 -6.75 -41.46
CA VAL A 141 -8.51 -6.27 -42.80
C VAL A 141 -8.92 -4.78 -42.80
N GLY A 142 -9.32 -4.22 -41.65
CA GLY A 142 -9.62 -2.79 -41.53
C GLY A 142 -8.43 -1.90 -41.21
N LEU A 143 -7.28 -2.49 -40.86
CA LEU A 143 -6.06 -1.79 -40.42
C LEU A 143 -4.95 -1.79 -41.49
N PHE A 144 -5.09 -2.60 -42.55
CA PHE A 144 -4.25 -2.63 -43.74
C PHE A 144 -5.06 -2.18 -44.96
#